data_AF-A0A0R3UJ93-F1
#
_entry.id   AF-A0A0R3UJ93-F1
#
_cell.length_a   1.000
_cell.length_b   1.000
_cell.length_c   1.000
_cell.angle_alpha   90.00
_cell.angle_beta   90.00
_cell.angle_gamma   90.00
#
_symmetry.space_group_name_H-M   'P 1'
#
loop_
_entity.id
_entity.type
_entity.pdbx_description
1 polymer ?
#
loop_
_entity_poly.entity_id
_entity_poly.type
_entity_poly.pdbx_seq_one_letter_code
_entity_poly.pdbx_strand_id
1 'polypeptide(L)'
;MDSSDDVIEVPIEVAQEYITTALGFAPLHLSDLIYNIFTDSLCSLVESAVGALSRKYEDRLTQANIDALMKMVKIKLQGQQNVLFDQLDSFLISDVFFIDENAVLMEDMPQVSYSKKKHALIKASIEKHEKNIMMVCCVAD
;
A
#
# COMPACT_ATOMS: atom_id res chain seq x y z
N MET A 1 -26.59 -2.54 26.83
CA MET A 1 -25.78 -1.32 26.68
C MET A 1 -25.13 -1.44 25.33
N ASP A 2 -25.52 -0.54 24.44
CA ASP A 2 -25.13 -0.52 23.03
C ASP A 2 -23.68 -0.02 22.97
N SER A 3 -22.71 -0.93 22.83
CA SER A 3 -21.32 -0.57 22.55
C SER A 3 -21.19 -0.38 21.05
N SER A 4 -21.71 0.75 20.56
CA SER A 4 -21.20 1.31 19.32
C SER A 4 -19.74 1.67 19.59
N ASP A 5 -18.83 0.72 19.35
CA ASP A 5 -17.43 1.03 19.11
C ASP A 5 -17.43 2.09 18.02
N ASP A 6 -17.04 3.31 18.38
CA ASP A 6 -16.84 4.38 17.42
C ASP A 6 -15.77 3.90 16.44
N VAL A 7 -16.19 3.40 15.27
CA VAL A 7 -15.28 3.00 14.20
C VAL A 7 -14.63 4.28 13.70
N ILE A 8 -13.40 4.52 14.14
CA ILE A 8 -12.60 5.63 13.67
C ILE A 8 -12.12 5.26 12.27
N GLU A 9 -12.79 5.79 11.25
CA GLU A 9 -12.32 5.68 9.88
C GLU A 9 -11.06 6.55 9.71
N VAL A 10 -9.94 5.89 9.44
CA VAL A 10 -8.66 6.54 9.14
C VAL A 10 -8.46 6.50 7.62
N PRO A 11 -8.00 7.60 6.98
CA PRO A 11 -7.67 7.57 5.56
C PRO A 11 -6.61 6.51 5.26
N ILE A 12 -6.75 5.84 4.12
CA ILE A 12 -5.85 4.76 3.69
C ILE A 12 -4.39 5.24 3.65
N GLU A 13 -4.16 6.47 3.22
CA GLU A 13 -2.81 7.06 3.15
C GLU A 13 -2.14 7.08 4.52
N VAL A 14 -2.90 7.47 5.56
CA VAL A 14 -2.41 7.54 6.94
C VAL A 14 -2.19 6.12 7.49
N ALA A 15 -3.07 5.19 7.17
CA ALA A 15 -2.94 3.79 7.58
C ALA A 15 -1.69 3.11 6.99
N GLN A 16 -1.21 3.56 5.82
CA GLN A 16 -0.09 2.95 5.12
C GLN A 16 1.22 3.73 5.20
N GLU A 17 1.22 4.99 5.64
CA GLU A 17 2.41 5.85 5.65
C GLU A 17 3.58 5.21 6.42
N TYR A 18 3.29 4.69 7.62
CA TYR A 18 4.30 4.11 8.49
C TYR A 18 4.92 2.83 7.89
N ILE A 19 4.06 1.96 7.37
CA ILE A 19 4.47 0.71 6.71
C ILE A 19 5.21 1.00 5.41
N THR A 20 4.76 2.01 4.66
CA THR A 20 5.41 2.44 3.40
C THR A 20 6.82 2.96 3.66
N THR A 21 7.00 3.70 4.76
CA THR A 21 8.32 4.18 5.18
C THR A 21 9.25 3.02 5.53
N ALA A 22 8.73 2.01 6.23
CA ALA A 22 9.49 0.83 6.61
C ALA A 22 9.89 -0.07 5.43
N LEU A 23 8.98 -0.27 4.47
CA LEU A 23 9.14 -1.23 3.37
C LEU A 23 9.65 -0.60 2.07
N GLY A 24 9.51 0.70 1.90
CA GLY A 24 9.80 1.43 0.66
C GLY A 24 8.72 1.30 -0.42
N PHE A 25 7.58 0.67 -0.12
CA PHE A 25 6.41 0.58 -1.00
C PHE A 25 5.11 0.49 -0.20
N ALA A 26 4.01 0.93 -0.81
CA ALA A 26 2.67 0.84 -0.20
C ALA A 26 2.05 -0.55 -0.45
N PRO A 27 1.60 -1.29 0.59
CA PRO A 27 1.02 -2.62 0.43
C PRO A 27 -0.20 -2.70 -0.50
N LEU A 28 -1.07 -1.69 -0.50
CA LEU A 28 -2.24 -1.69 -1.40
C LEU A 28 -1.84 -1.43 -2.85
N HIS A 29 -0.78 -0.64 -3.07
CA HIS A 29 -0.24 -0.49 -4.41
C HIS A 29 0.31 -1.83 -4.94
N LEU A 30 0.93 -2.65 -4.09
CA LEU A 30 1.31 -4.01 -4.47
C LEU A 30 0.09 -4.86 -4.84
N SER A 31 -0.99 -4.77 -4.07
CA SER A 31 -2.24 -5.48 -4.37
C SER A 31 -2.82 -5.05 -5.72
N ASP A 32 -2.89 -3.75 -6.01
CA ASP A 32 -3.34 -3.21 -7.30
C ASP A 32 -2.53 -3.74 -8.48
N LEU A 33 -1.20 -3.82 -8.33
CA LEU A 33 -0.32 -4.37 -9.36
C LEU A 33 -0.62 -5.85 -9.61
N ILE A 34 -0.82 -6.63 -8.55
CA ILE A 34 -1.20 -8.04 -8.65
C ILE A 34 -2.59 -8.17 -9.30
N TYR A 35 -3.54 -7.32 -8.92
CA TYR A 35 -4.89 -7.30 -9.49
C TYR A 35 -4.85 -7.12 -11.00
N ASN A 36 -4.10 -6.13 -11.48
CA ASN A 36 -3.96 -5.86 -12.91
C ASN A 36 -3.39 -7.06 -13.68
N ILE A 37 -2.34 -7.71 -13.14
CA ILE A 37 -1.75 -8.92 -13.73
C ILE A 37 -2.77 -10.06 -13.82
N PHE A 38 -3.55 -10.24 -12.75
CA PHE A 38 -4.59 -11.28 -12.72
C PHE A 38 -5.73 -10.98 -13.68
N THR A 39 -6.13 -9.71 -13.83
CA THR A 39 -7.19 -9.31 -14.76
C THR A 39 -6.78 -9.54 -16.21
N ASP A 40 -5.55 -9.19 -16.59
CA ASP A 40 -5.02 -9.45 -17.94
C ASP A 40 -4.94 -10.96 -18.23
N SER A 41 -4.50 -11.72 -17.24
CA SER A 41 -4.42 -13.18 -17.32
C SER A 41 -5.81 -13.83 -17.45
N LEU A 42 -6.79 -13.34 -16.69
CA LEU A 42 -8.17 -13.81 -16.73
C LEU A 42 -8.82 -13.52 -18.08
N CYS A 43 -8.62 -12.32 -18.64
CA CYS A 43 -9.10 -11.97 -19.98
C CYS A 43 -8.57 -12.96 -21.04
N SER A 44 -7.26 -13.20 -21.02
CA SER A 44 -6.59 -14.13 -21.94
C SER A 44 -7.06 -15.57 -21.77
N LEU A 45 -7.29 -16.00 -20.52
CA LEU A 45 -7.79 -17.33 -20.20
C LEU A 45 -9.22 -17.53 -20.73
N VAL A 46 -10.11 -16.56 -20.53
CA VAL A 46 -11.50 -16.66 -21.00
C VAL A 46 -11.55 -16.69 -22.52
N GLU A 47 -10.77 -15.85 -23.20
CA GLU A 47 -10.68 -15.86 -24.67
C GLU A 47 -10.18 -17.21 -25.20
N SER A 48 -9.15 -17.78 -24.57
CA SER A 48 -8.63 -19.09 -24.92
C SER A 48 -9.65 -20.21 -24.69
N ALA A 49 -10.35 -20.20 -23.55
CA ALA A 49 -11.34 -21.21 -23.19
C ALA A 49 -12.56 -21.15 -24.12
N VAL A 50 -13.11 -19.96 -24.36
CA VAL A 50 -14.27 -19.77 -25.24
C VAL A 50 -13.89 -20.03 -26.69
N GLY A 51 -12.70 -19.62 -27.13
CA GLY A 51 -12.18 -19.93 -28.47
C GLY A 51 -12.04 -21.44 -28.70
N ALA A 52 -11.58 -22.19 -27.71
CA ALA A 52 -11.52 -23.65 -27.78
C ALA A 52 -12.92 -24.29 -27.87
N LEU A 53 -13.89 -23.76 -27.13
CA LEU A 53 -15.29 -24.22 -27.20
C LEU A 53 -15.93 -23.90 -28.55
N SER A 54 -15.71 -22.70 -29.08
CA SER A 54 -16.18 -22.29 -30.40
C SER A 54 -15.70 -23.25 -31.50
N ARG A 55 -14.41 -23.59 -31.51
CA ARG A 55 -13.84 -24.54 -32.48
C ARG A 55 -14.42 -25.95 -32.35
N LYS A 56 -14.79 -26.37 -31.14
CA LYS A 56 -15.31 -27.72 -30.88
C LYS A 56 -16.79 -27.88 -31.25
N TYR A 57 -17.54 -26.78 -31.24
CA TYR A 57 -18.99 -26.76 -31.46
C TYR A 57 -19.37 -25.78 -32.59
N GLU A 58 -18.51 -25.64 -33.60
CA GLU A 58 -18.65 -24.68 -34.70
C GLU A 58 -19.95 -24.87 -35.49
N ASP A 59 -20.46 -26.10 -35.55
CA ASP A 59 -21.71 -26.48 -36.20
C ASP A 59 -22.97 -26.13 -35.37
N ARG A 60 -22.81 -25.78 -34.09
CA ARG A 60 -23.92 -25.59 -33.13
C ARG A 60 -23.94 -24.23 -32.46
N LEU A 61 -22.83 -23.50 -32.45
CA LEU A 61 -22.71 -22.20 -31.81
C LEU A 61 -22.64 -21.09 -32.85
N THR A 62 -23.56 -20.12 -32.74
CA THR A 62 -23.46 -18.86 -33.47
C THR A 62 -22.42 -17.94 -32.82
N GLN A 63 -21.90 -16.98 -33.58
CA GLN A 63 -20.99 -15.96 -33.04
C GLN A 63 -21.63 -15.18 -31.88
N ALA A 64 -22.93 -14.88 -31.97
CA ALA A 64 -23.66 -14.20 -30.89
C ALA A 64 -23.67 -15.02 -29.58
N ASN A 65 -23.79 -16.34 -29.66
CA ASN A 65 -23.74 -17.21 -28.49
C ASN A 65 -22.33 -17.21 -27.87
N ILE A 66 -21.29 -17.20 -28.71
CA ILE A 66 -19.87 -17.16 -28.29
C ILE A 66 -19.56 -15.84 -27.59
N ASP A 67 -19.97 -14.71 -28.17
CA ASP A 67 -19.76 -13.38 -27.61
C ASP A 67 -20.51 -13.22 -26.27
N ALA A 68 -21.75 -13.70 -26.20
CA ALA A 68 -22.54 -13.71 -24.98
C ALA A 68 -21.88 -14.57 -23.89
N LEU A 69 -21.40 -15.78 -24.24
CA LEU A 69 -20.71 -16.67 -23.32
C LEU A 69 -19.43 -16.03 -22.79
N MET A 70 -18.60 -15.47 -23.66
CA MET A 70 -17.37 -14.77 -23.29
C MET A 70 -17.65 -13.63 -22.32
N LYS A 71 -18.65 -12.79 -22.63
CA LYS A 71 -19.05 -11.69 -21.75
C LYS A 71 -19.52 -12.20 -20.38
N MET A 72 -20.38 -13.22 -20.35
CA MET A 72 -20.92 -13.76 -19.10
C MET A 72 -19.85 -14.39 -18.22
N VAL A 73 -18.93 -15.15 -18.82
CA VAL A 73 -17.83 -15.78 -18.08
C VAL A 73 -16.88 -14.72 -17.53
N LYS A 74 -16.50 -13.72 -18.33
CA LYS A 74 -15.66 -12.59 -17.87
C LYS A 74 -16.31 -11.89 -16.67
N ILE A 75 -17.58 -11.49 -16.78
CA ILE A 75 -18.30 -10.79 -15.69
C ILE A 75 -18.33 -11.64 -14.41
N LYS A 76 -18.67 -12.92 -14.51
CA LYS A 76 -18.76 -13.80 -13.33
C LYS A 76 -17.40 -13.98 -12.66
N LEU A 77 -16.34 -14.20 -13.42
CA LEU A 77 -15.01 -14.43 -12.86
C LEU A 77 -14.41 -13.12 -12.31
N GLN A 78 -14.58 -11.99 -12.99
CA GLN A 78 -14.17 -10.68 -12.47
C GLN A 78 -14.90 -10.34 -11.17
N GLY A 79 -16.21 -10.62 -11.08
CA GLY A 79 -16.95 -10.40 -9.84
C GLY A 79 -16.38 -11.19 -8.65
N GLN A 80 -15.92 -12.44 -8.87
CA GLN A 80 -15.24 -13.22 -7.82
C GLN A 80 -13.83 -12.72 -7.56
N GLN A 81 -13.10 -12.30 -8.59
CA GLN A 81 -11.78 -11.69 -8.46
C GLN A 81 -11.85 -10.49 -7.51
N ASN A 82 -12.77 -9.55 -7.73
CA ASN A 82 -12.88 -8.35 -6.89
C ASN A 82 -13.04 -8.69 -5.41
N VAL A 83 -13.98 -9.59 -5.08
CA VAL A 83 -14.22 -10.01 -3.70
C VAL A 83 -12.98 -10.64 -3.06
N LEU A 84 -12.24 -11.45 -3.82
CA LEU A 84 -11.00 -12.07 -3.32
C LEU A 84 -9.88 -11.05 -3.15
N PHE A 85 -9.83 -10.01 -3.98
CA PHE A 85 -8.84 -8.94 -3.84
C PHE A 85 -9.16 -7.99 -2.69
N ASP A 86 -10.43 -7.71 -2.41
CA ASP A 86 -10.82 -6.97 -1.19
C ASP A 86 -10.38 -7.72 0.08
N GLN A 87 -10.46 -9.06 0.06
CA GLN A 87 -9.97 -9.92 1.14
C GLN A 87 -8.43 -9.95 1.20
N LEU A 88 -7.77 -9.95 0.04
CA LEU A 88 -6.32 -9.87 -0.06
C LEU A 88 -5.81 -8.55 0.53
N ASP A 89 -6.44 -7.43 0.18
CA ASP A 89 -6.10 -6.10 0.71
C ASP A 89 -6.12 -6.07 2.23
N SER A 90 -7.20 -6.59 2.81
CA SER A 90 -7.36 -6.70 4.26
C SER A 90 -6.25 -7.56 4.88
N PHE A 91 -5.97 -8.73 4.29
CA PHE A 91 -4.91 -9.64 4.75
C PHE A 91 -3.51 -9.00 4.66
N LEU A 92 -3.22 -8.28 3.58
CA LEU A 92 -1.92 -7.62 3.38
C LEU A 92 -1.67 -6.55 4.44
N ILE A 93 -2.68 -5.74 4.77
CA ILE A 93 -2.56 -4.66 5.75
C ILE A 93 -2.55 -5.21 7.18
N SER A 94 -3.45 -6.17 7.49
CA SER A 94 -3.67 -6.62 8.86
C SER A 94 -2.74 -7.72 9.33
N ASP A 95 -2.28 -8.60 8.44
CA ASP A 95 -1.55 -9.82 8.84
C ASP A 95 -0.13 -9.89 8.26
N VAL A 96 0.09 -9.43 7.02
CA VAL A 96 1.39 -9.60 6.33
C VAL A 96 2.34 -8.44 6.62
N PHE A 97 1.88 -7.21 6.38
CA PHE A 97 2.69 -6.00 6.49
C PHE A 97 2.34 -5.16 7.71
N PHE A 98 1.69 -5.77 8.70
CA PHE A 98 1.33 -5.12 9.95
C PHE A 98 2.57 -4.70 10.75
N ILE A 99 2.55 -3.46 11.23
CA ILE A 99 3.49 -2.94 12.21
C ILE A 99 2.69 -2.65 13.47
N ASP A 100 3.13 -3.19 14.60
CA ASP A 100 2.49 -2.96 15.91
C ASP A 100 2.37 -1.45 16.18
N GLU A 101 1.24 -1.01 16.73
CA GLU A 101 1.00 0.41 17.04
C GLU A 101 2.05 1.01 17.99
N ASN A 102 2.74 0.18 18.77
CA ASN A 102 3.82 0.59 19.67
C ASN A 102 5.22 0.41 19.07
N ALA A 103 5.32 -0.14 17.86
CA ALA A 103 6.59 -0.28 17.19
C ALA A 103 7.06 1.09 16.68
N VAL A 104 8.34 1.37 16.92
CA VAL A 104 9.01 2.57 16.45
C VAL A 104 10.09 2.16 15.46
N LEU A 105 10.01 2.68 14.24
CA LEU A 105 11.03 2.52 13.22
C LEU A 105 12.34 3.15 13.71
N MET A 106 13.46 2.54 13.30
CA MET A 106 14.79 3.03 13.70
C MET A 106 15.02 4.50 13.32
N GLU A 107 14.42 4.95 12.23
CA GLU A 107 14.51 6.33 11.75
C GLU A 107 13.85 7.33 12.72
N ASP A 108 12.85 6.86 13.48
CA ASP A 108 12.11 7.65 14.47
C ASP A 108 12.62 7.47 15.90
N MET A 109 13.63 6.62 16.12
CA MET A 109 14.28 6.47 17.43
C MET A 109 14.82 7.79 18.03
N PRO A 110 15.32 8.76 17.24
CA PRO A 110 15.66 10.08 17.77
C PRO A 110 14.43 10.89 18.23
N GLN A 111 13.24 10.58 17.73
CA GLN A 111 12.00 11.33 17.96
C GLN A 111 11.22 10.82 19.19
N VAL A 112 11.49 9.62 19.69
CA VAL A 112 10.78 9.06 20.87
C VAL A 112 11.07 9.80 22.18
N SER A 113 12.11 10.61 22.25
CA SER A 113 12.41 11.36 23.47
C SER A 113 12.85 12.80 23.19
N TYR A 114 12.11 13.74 23.77
CA TYR A 114 12.47 15.15 23.74
C TYR A 114 12.70 15.68 25.15
N SER A 115 13.81 16.40 25.34
CA SER A 115 14.10 17.10 26.59
C SER A 115 14.37 18.57 26.30
N LYS A 116 13.44 19.45 26.68
CA LYS A 116 13.60 20.91 26.61
C LYS A 116 14.91 21.38 27.24
N LYS A 117 15.30 20.75 28.37
CA LYS A 117 16.55 21.06 29.08
C LYS A 117 17.78 20.71 28.23
N LYS A 118 17.85 19.48 27.67
CA LYS A 118 18.96 19.10 26.78
C LYS A 118 18.99 19.98 25.53
N HIS A 119 17.83 20.28 24.95
CA HIS A 119 17.71 21.15 23.79
C HIS A 119 18.26 22.55 24.05
N ALA A 120 17.90 23.18 25.18
CA ALA A 120 18.42 24.48 25.58
C ALA A 120 19.95 24.47 25.80
N LEU A 121 20.49 23.40 26.41
CA LEU A 121 21.93 23.23 26.59
C LEU A 121 22.67 23.10 25.26
N ILE A 122 22.15 22.32 24.33
CA ILE A 122 22.72 22.15 22.98
C ILE A 122 22.70 23.49 22.24
N LYS A 123 21.58 24.21 22.27
CA LYS A 123 21.47 25.53 21.62
C LYS A 123 22.48 26.54 22.16
N ALA A 124 22.62 26.64 23.49
CA ALA A 124 23.63 27.52 24.10
C ALA A 124 25.07 27.11 23.74
N SER A 125 25.33 25.80 23.61
CA SER A 125 26.62 25.29 23.15
C SER A 125 26.91 25.70 21.70
N ILE A 126 25.93 25.58 20.81
CA ILE A 126 26.03 26.01 19.40
C ILE A 126 26.37 27.50 19.33
N GLU A 127 25.59 28.36 20.00
CA GLU A 127 25.81 29.82 20.00
C GLU A 127 27.22 30.20 20.53
N LYS A 128 27.73 29.47 21.52
CA LYS A 128 29.10 29.66 22.03
C LYS A 128 30.14 29.30 20.96
N HIS A 129 29.96 28.19 20.25
CA HIS A 129 30.91 27.74 19.23
C HIS A 129 30.87 28.64 18.00
N GLU A 130 29.70 29.11 17.58
CA GLU A 130 29.55 30.12 16.51
C GLU A 130 30.32 31.41 16.83
N LYS A 131 30.19 31.92 18.07
CA LYS A 131 30.96 33.10 18.51
C LYS A 131 32.46 32.86 18.51
N ASN A 132 32.90 31.67 18.90
CA ASN A 132 34.32 31.30 18.89
C ASN A 132 34.86 31.21 17.45
N ILE A 133 34.09 30.62 16.53
CA ILE A 133 34.46 30.56 15.11
C ILE A 133 34.57 31.97 14.53
N MET A 134 33.59 32.85 14.78
CA MET A 134 33.66 34.24 14.33
C MET A 134 34.89 34.96 14.89
N MET A 135 35.19 34.79 16.19
CA MET A 135 36.38 35.40 16.78
C MET A 135 37.68 34.90 16.16
N VAL A 136 37.79 33.60 15.88
CA VAL A 136 38.99 33.03 15.23
C VAL A 136 39.11 33.51 13.78
N CYS A 137 38.01 33.59 13.04
CA CYS A 137 38.01 34.13 11.67
C CYS A 137 38.34 35.64 11.64
N CYS A 138 37.88 36.44 12.60
CA CYS A 138 38.18 37.87 12.68
C CYS A 138 39.61 38.19 13.19
N VAL A 139 40.35 37.21 13.70
CA VAL A 139 41.77 37.35 14.12
C VAL A 139 42.73 36.88 13.02
N ALA A 140 42.21 36.27 11.95
CA ALA A 140 42.97 35.81 10.79
C ALA A 140 43.05 36.85 9.65
N ASP A 141 42.43 38.03 9.82
CA ASP A 141 42.62 39.26 9.02
C ASP A 141 43.49 40.27 9.78
#